data_AF-A0A350WY77-F1
#
_entry.id   AF-A0A350WY77-F1
#
_cell.length_a   1.000
_cell.length_b   1.000
_cell.length_c   1.000
_cell.angle_alpha   90.00
_cell.angle_beta   90.00
_cell.angle_gamma   90.00
#
_symmetry.space_group_name_H-M   'P 1'
#
loop_
_entity.id
_entity.type
_entity.pdbx_description
1 polymer ?
#
loop_
_entity_poly.entity_id
_entity_poly.type
_entity_poly.pdbx_seq_one_letter_code
_entity_poly.pdbx_strand_id
1 'polypeptide(L)'
;MKKILYISVNSKPEVLSSSKTVARALINQLNNKGTYLVDELDLYRDHIPRLQYEFFESKNCLIKEEAFQQLSEDAQKEAHQIVKLCDQFKEADV
;
A
#
# COMPACT_ATOMS: atom_id res chain seq x y z
N MET A 1 -7.40 -13.56 -12.95
CA MET A 1 -8.42 -12.63 -12.42
C MET A 1 -7.70 -11.31 -12.21
N LYS A 2 -8.26 -10.16 -12.63
CA LYS A 2 -7.53 -8.89 -12.52
C LYS A 2 -7.57 -8.36 -11.09
N LYS A 3 -6.50 -7.75 -10.59
CA LYS A 3 -6.44 -7.16 -9.24
C LYS A 3 -6.57 -5.64 -9.31
N ILE A 4 -7.44 -5.06 -8.48
CA ILE A 4 -7.56 -3.60 -8.27
C ILE A 4 -6.98 -3.28 -6.90
N LEU A 5 -6.11 -2.27 -6.82
CA LEU A 5 -5.69 -1.68 -5.55
C LEU A 5 -6.41 -0.36 -5.32
N TYR A 6 -7.43 -0.38 -4.48
CA TYR A 6 -8.16 0.82 -4.08
C TYR A 6 -7.39 1.58 -2.98
N ILE A 7 -6.63 2.59 -3.40
CA ILE A 7 -5.89 3.48 -2.49
C ILE A 7 -6.77 4.68 -2.11
N SER A 8 -7.01 4.88 -0.81
CA SER A 8 -7.78 6.00 -0.30
C SER A 8 -6.95 6.92 0.60
N VAL A 9 -7.17 8.22 0.47
CA VAL A 9 -6.48 9.26 1.26
C VAL A 9 -7.49 10.30 1.77
N ASN A 10 -8.24 9.91 2.80
CA ASN A 10 -9.17 10.81 3.45
C ASN A 10 -9.38 10.41 4.91
N SER A 11 -9.19 11.36 5.83
CA SER A 11 -9.37 11.13 7.28
C SER A 11 -10.82 10.87 7.67
N LYS A 12 -11.78 11.33 6.86
CA LYS A 12 -13.20 11.14 7.15
C LYS A 12 -13.63 9.71 6.80
N PRO A 13 -14.55 9.11 7.57
CA PRO A 13 -15.19 7.84 7.19
C PRO A 13 -16.00 8.02 5.91
N GLU A 14 -16.29 6.91 5.23
CA GLU A 14 -16.97 6.90 3.92
C GLU A 14 -18.29 7.69 3.94
N VAL A 15 -19.12 7.51 4.97
CA VAL A 15 -20.42 8.20 5.13
C VAL A 15 -20.32 9.73 5.21
N LEU A 16 -19.13 10.28 5.52
CA LEU A 16 -18.87 11.72 5.65
C LEU A 16 -17.97 12.27 4.52
N SER A 17 -17.58 11.44 3.56
CA SER A 17 -16.63 11.81 2.51
C SER A 17 -17.22 11.54 1.14
N SER A 18 -17.54 12.61 0.40
CA SER A 18 -18.04 12.50 -0.96
C SER A 18 -17.11 11.70 -1.88
N SER A 19 -15.79 11.84 -1.72
CA SER A 19 -14.83 11.09 -2.54
C SER A 19 -14.83 9.60 -2.22
N LYS A 20 -14.85 9.21 -0.93
CA LYS A 20 -14.92 7.80 -0.54
C LYS A 20 -16.27 7.18 -0.94
N THR A 21 -17.39 7.92 -0.83
CA THR A 21 -18.72 7.44 -1.27
C THR A 21 -18.75 7.13 -2.77
N VAL A 22 -18.27 8.06 -3.61
CA VAL A 22 -18.24 7.84 -5.07
C VAL A 22 -17.30 6.69 -5.43
N ALA A 23 -16.12 6.62 -4.79
CA ALA A 23 -15.17 5.53 -5.01
C ALA A 23 -15.76 4.17 -4.63
N ARG A 24 -16.44 4.04 -3.48
CA ARG A 24 -17.09 2.79 -3.08
C ARG A 24 -18.13 2.35 -4.10
N ALA A 25 -18.96 3.27 -4.59
CA ALA A 25 -19.94 2.95 -5.62
C ALA A 25 -19.27 2.40 -6.88
N LEU A 26 -18.15 3.00 -7.33
CA LEU A 26 -17.38 2.52 -8.47
C LEU A 26 -16.78 1.12 -8.22
N ILE A 27 -16.07 0.93 -7.10
CA ILE A 27 -15.44 -0.35 -6.75
C ILE A 27 -16.49 -1.47 -6.65
N ASN A 28 -17.63 -1.20 -6.02
CA ASN A 28 -18.73 -2.17 -5.93
C ASN A 28 -19.27 -2.53 -7.33
N GLN A 29 -19.40 -1.56 -8.24
CA GLN A 29 -19.83 -1.84 -9.62
C GLN A 29 -18.80 -2.67 -10.40
N LEU A 30 -17.51 -2.40 -10.23
CA LEU A 30 -16.43 -3.18 -10.85
C LEU A 30 -16.38 -4.61 -10.32
N ASN A 31 -16.57 -4.80 -9.01
CA ASN A 31 -16.56 -6.11 -8.37
C ASN A 31 -17.85 -6.91 -8.60
N ASN A 32 -18.98 -6.28 -8.94
CA ASN A 32 -20.30 -6.92 -9.01
C ASN A 32 -20.40 -8.09 -10.01
N LYS A 33 -19.45 -8.21 -10.95
CA LYS A 33 -19.36 -9.31 -11.91
C LYS A 33 -18.38 -10.41 -11.50
N GLY A 34 -17.73 -10.30 -10.33
CA GLY A 34 -16.66 -11.19 -9.89
C GLY A 34 -15.39 -11.12 -10.76
N THR A 35 -15.29 -10.09 -11.60
CA THR A 35 -14.22 -9.94 -12.59
C THR A 35 -12.89 -9.55 -11.95
N TYR A 36 -12.95 -8.84 -10.83
CA TYR A 36 -11.79 -8.24 -10.18
C TYR A 36 -11.64 -8.74 -8.75
N LEU A 37 -10.40 -8.96 -8.32
CA LEU A 37 -10.01 -9.06 -6.93
C LEU A 37 -9.72 -7.64 -6.42
N VAL A 38 -10.46 -7.18 -5.42
CA VAL A 38 -10.25 -5.83 -4.86
C VAL A 38 -9.41 -5.94 -3.59
N ASP A 39 -8.30 -5.23 -3.57
CA ASP A 39 -7.44 -4.99 -2.40
C ASP A 39 -7.58 -3.51 -1.98
N GLU A 40 -7.56 -3.23 -0.69
CA GLU A 40 -7.79 -1.87 -0.15
C GLU A 40 -6.58 -1.39 0.65
N LEU A 41 -6.22 -0.11 0.46
CA LEU A 41 -5.16 0.58 1.23
C LEU A 41 -5.69 1.96 1.65
N ASP A 42 -5.90 2.17 2.96
CA ASP A 42 -6.30 3.46 3.54
C ASP A 42 -5.09 4.14 4.18
N LEU A 43 -4.56 5.18 3.51
CA LEU A 43 -3.34 5.87 3.95
C LEU A 43 -3.48 6.63 5.27
N TYR A 44 -4.69 6.76 5.82
CA TYR A 44 -4.92 7.31 7.16
C TYR A 44 -5.00 6.25 8.27
N ARG A 45 -5.10 4.96 7.91
CA ARG A 45 -5.24 3.85 8.87
C ARG A 45 -4.07 2.88 8.81
N ASP A 46 -3.61 2.59 7.59
CA ASP A 46 -2.53 1.65 7.36
C ASP A 46 -1.17 2.30 7.65
N HIS A 47 -0.23 1.49 8.13
CA HIS A 47 1.12 1.95 8.45
C HIS A 47 1.91 2.20 7.16
N ILE A 48 2.24 3.46 6.92
CA ILE A 48 3.08 3.90 5.80
C ILE A 48 4.43 4.36 6.37
N PRO A 49 5.50 3.57 6.17
CA PRO A 49 6.84 3.90 6.64
C PRO A 49 7.33 5.25 6.14
N ARG A 50 7.93 6.04 7.03
CA ARG A 50 8.71 7.21 6.60
C ARG A 50 10.01 6.71 5.98
N LEU A 51 10.31 7.17 4.77
CA LEU A 51 11.57 6.81 4.11
C LEU A 51 12.77 7.41 4.86
N GLN A 52 13.73 6.54 5.19
CA GLN A 52 14.99 6.90 5.85
C GLN A 52 16.15 6.40 5.01
N TYR A 53 17.29 7.11 5.07
CA TYR A 53 18.45 6.82 4.21
C TYR A 53 18.99 5.40 4.42
N GLU A 54 18.90 4.87 5.64
CA GLU A 54 19.38 3.54 6.01
C GLU A 54 18.65 2.38 5.30
N PHE A 55 17.47 2.63 4.73
CA PHE A 55 16.71 1.63 3.98
C PHE A 55 17.18 1.49 2.53
N PHE A 56 18.07 2.36 2.05
CA PHE A 56 18.45 2.44 0.65
C PHE A 56 19.96 2.31 0.44
N GLU A 57 20.37 1.39 -0.45
CA GLU A 57 21.76 1.29 -0.93
C GLU A 57 22.05 2.39 -1.97
N SER A 58 21.05 2.79 -2.74
CA SER A 58 21.12 3.89 -3.71
C SER A 58 19.73 4.49 -3.97
N LYS A 59 19.62 5.50 -4.84
CA LYS A 59 18.40 6.31 -5.03
C LYS A 59 17.09 5.53 -5.08
N ASN A 60 17.07 4.36 -5.73
CA ASN A 60 15.86 3.54 -5.91
C ASN A 60 16.07 2.06 -5.53
N CYS A 61 17.13 1.74 -4.79
CA CYS A 61 17.47 0.36 -4.46
C CYS A 61 17.45 0.19 -2.94
N LEU A 62 16.60 -0.70 -2.46
CA LEU A 62 16.60 -1.11 -1.06
C LEU A 62 17.91 -1.82 -0.72
N ILE A 63 18.30 -1.74 0.55
CA ILE A 63 19.46 -2.46 1.06
C ILE A 63 19.36 -3.97 0.84
N LYS A 64 20.53 -4.61 0.70
CA LYS A 64 20.66 -6.07 0.59
C LYS A 64 20.56 -6.75 1.96
N GLU A 65 20.42 -8.06 1.94
CA GLU A 65 20.22 -8.89 3.13
C GLU A 65 21.30 -8.65 4.21
N GLU A 66 22.57 -8.50 3.82
CA GLU A 66 23.66 -8.31 4.76
C GLU A 66 23.56 -6.97 5.51
N ALA A 67 23.15 -5.90 4.82
CA ALA A 67 22.94 -4.59 5.41
C ALA A 67 21.61 -4.53 6.18
N PHE A 68 20.59 -5.24 5.72
CA PHE A 68 19.31 -5.37 6.41
C PHE A 68 19.44 -6.01 7.79
N GLN A 69 20.25 -7.07 7.91
CA GLN A 69 20.51 -7.74 9.18
C GLN A 69 21.23 -6.86 10.22
N GLN A 70 21.85 -5.76 9.78
CA GLN A 70 22.53 -4.79 10.67
C GLN A 70 21.60 -3.69 11.19
N LEU A 71 20.38 -3.58 10.65
CA LEU A 71 19.38 -2.63 11.13
C LEU A 71 18.84 -3.04 12.51
N SER A 72 18.29 -2.06 13.24
CA SER A 72 17.49 -2.34 14.43
C SER A 72 16.21 -3.11 14.07
N GLU A 73 15.61 -3.82 15.04
CA GLU A 73 14.37 -4.57 14.80
C GLU A 73 13.23 -3.69 14.26
N ASP A 74 13.12 -2.45 14.73
CA ASP A 74 12.09 -1.53 14.24
C ASP A 74 12.39 -1.06 12.82
N ALA A 75 13.66 -0.75 12.51
CA ALA A 75 14.08 -0.42 11.15
C ALA A 75 13.87 -1.60 10.17
N GLN A 76 14.08 -2.84 10.62
CA GLN A 76 13.76 -4.04 9.83
C GLN A 76 12.26 -4.17 9.53
N LYS A 77 11.39 -3.89 10.52
CA LYS A 77 9.93 -3.88 10.32
C LYS A 77 9.50 -2.81 9.31
N GLU A 78 10.05 -1.60 9.42
CA GLU A 78 9.78 -0.51 8.48
C GLU A 78 10.20 -0.90 7.05
N ALA A 79 11.42 -1.41 6.88
CA ALA A 79 11.93 -1.86 5.58
C ALA A 79 11.09 -3.00 4.97
N HIS A 80 10.67 -3.98 5.78
CA HIS A 80 9.75 -5.03 5.33
C HIS A 80 8.40 -4.48 4.91
N GLN A 81 7.84 -3.51 5.65
CA GLN A 81 6.59 -2.88 5.28
C GLN A 81 6.71 -2.10 3.96
N ILE A 82 7.85 -1.46 3.68
CA ILE A 82 8.12 -0.83 2.37
C ILE A 82 8.06 -1.89 1.26
N VAL A 83 8.77 -3.02 1.41
CA VAL A 83 8.75 -4.11 0.42
C VAL A 83 7.32 -4.60 0.19
N LYS A 84 6.57 -4.85 1.27
CA LYS A 84 5.18 -5.32 1.20
C LYS A 84 4.27 -4.35 0.45
N LEU A 85 4.37 -3.05 0.71
CA LEU A 85 3.59 -2.02 0.00
C LEU A 85 3.99 -1.93 -1.47
N CYS A 86 5.29 -2.04 -1.78
CA CYS A 86 5.77 -2.08 -3.16
C CYS A 86 5.26 -3.31 -3.92
N ASP A 87 5.28 -4.49 -3.31
CA ASP A 87 4.79 -5.71 -3.93
C ASP A 87 3.26 -5.67 -4.09
N GLN A 88 2.52 -5.18 -3.09
CA GLN A 88 1.07 -4.94 -3.20
C GLN A 88 0.74 -4.05 -4.41
N PHE A 89 1.50 -2.96 -4.59
CA PHE A 89 1.32 -2.05 -5.71
C PHE A 89 1.67 -2.70 -7.05
N LYS A 90 2.76 -3.46 -7.13
CA LYS A 90 3.20 -4.15 -8.35
C LYS A 90 2.27 -5.28 -8.77
N GLU A 91 1.62 -5.95 -7.83
CA GLU A 91 0.69 -7.04 -8.09
C GLU A 91 -0.67 -6.58 -8.61
N ALA A 92 -1.01 -5.29 -8.44
CA ALA A 92 -2.25 -4.74 -8.93
C ALA A 92 -2.20 -4.51 -10.45
N ASP A 93 -3.27 -4.86 -11.15
CA ASP A 93 -3.44 -4.53 -12.57
C ASP A 93 -3.98 -3.11 -12.78
N VAL A 94 -4.65 -2.57 -11.76
CA VAL A 94 -5.36 -1.28 -11.76
C VAL A 94 -5.23 -0.61 -10.40
#